data_AF-A0A7V9BWR2-F1
#
_entry.id   AF-A0A7V9BWR2-F1
#
_cell.length_a   1.000
_cell.length_b   1.000
_cell.length_c   1.000
_cell.angle_alpha   90.00
_cell.angle_beta   90.00
_cell.angle_gamma   90.00
#
_symmetry.space_group_name_H-M   'P 1'
#
loop_
_entity.id
_entity.type
_entity.pdbx_description
1 polymer ?
#
loop_
_entity_poly.entity_id
_entity_poly.type
_entity_poly.pdbx_seq_one_letter_code
_entity_poly.pdbx_strand_id
1 'polypeptide(L)' 'MSVDEHSWAGGRPAVGVLHPGAMGAALGSALKPAASAVVWAAAGRSHSTSKRAELADLVGVPDIAAVACRCDVI' A
#
# COMPACT_ATOMS: atom_id res chain seq x y z
N MET A 1 -20.00 20.21 -1.97
CA MET A 1 -20.23 18.91 -1.32
C MET A 1 -18.90 18.49 -0.72
N SER A 2 -18.72 18.79 0.58
CA SER A 2 -17.56 18.34 1.34
C SER A 2 -17.81 16.88 1.67
N VAL A 3 -17.00 15.97 1.15
CA VAL A 3 -16.98 14.61 1.68
C VAL A 3 -16.32 14.73 3.06
N ASP A 4 -17.08 14.45 4.11
CA ASP A 4 -16.55 14.37 5.46
C ASP A 4 -15.34 13.43 5.49
N GLU A 5 -14.20 14.00 5.87
CA GLU A 5 -12.96 13.30 6.12
C GLU A 5 -13.23 12.23 7.18
N HIS A 6 -13.27 10.97 6.78
CA HIS A 6 -13.08 9.86 7.71
C HIS A 6 -11.65 10.00 8.25
N SER A 7 -11.50 10.84 9.28
CA SER A 7 -10.28 10.98 10.05
C SER A 7 -10.09 9.67 10.79
N TRP A 8 -9.40 8.73 10.13
CA TRP A 8 -8.74 7.63 10.79
C TRP A 8 -7.93 8.26 11.92
N ALA A 9 -8.21 7.84 13.16
CA ALA A 9 -7.84 8.55 14.38
C ALA A 9 -6.49 9.30 14.28
N GLY A 10 -6.53 10.62 14.03
CA GLY A 10 -5.39 11.52 14.10
C GLY A 10 -4.42 11.63 12.90
N GLY A 11 -4.62 10.95 11.76
CA GLY A 11 -3.71 11.10 10.60
C GLY A 11 -4.06 10.28 9.35
N ARG A 12 -3.31 10.47 8.25
CA ARG A 12 -3.43 9.66 7.03
C ARG A 12 -3.04 8.20 7.34
N PRO A 13 -3.86 7.18 7.00
CA PRO A 13 -3.58 5.79 7.36
C PRO A 13 -2.38 5.23 6.59
N ALA A 14 -1.67 4.29 7.19
CA ALA A 14 -0.73 3.43 6.50
C ALA A 14 -1.48 2.25 5.86
N VAL A 15 -1.31 2.06 4.56
CA VAL A 15 -2.07 1.08 3.76
C VAL A 15 -1.16 -0.03 3.26
N GLY A 16 -1.55 -1.28 3.49
CA GLY A 16 -0.94 -2.47 2.93
C GLY A 16 -1.59 -2.85 1.60
N VAL A 17 -0.78 -3.32 0.65
CA VAL A 17 -1.24 -3.97 -0.58
C VAL A 17 -0.61 -5.36 -0.65
N LEU A 18 -1.39 -6.40 -0.35
CA LEU A 18 -0.86 -7.77 -0.25
C LEU A 18 -0.29 -8.31 -1.56
N HIS A 19 -0.85 -7.89 -2.70
CA HIS A 19 -0.42 -8.32 -4.00
C HIS A 19 -0.47 -7.18 -5.02
N PRO A 20 0.67 -6.60 -5.43
CA PRO A 20 0.71 -5.61 -6.49
C PRO A 20 0.60 -6.29 -7.88
N GLY A 21 -0.53 -6.93 -8.12
CA GLY A 21 -1.04 -7.22 -9.45
C GLY A 21 -1.33 -5.93 -10.22
N ALA A 22 -1.95 -6.00 -11.41
CA ALA A 22 -2.33 -4.80 -12.15
C ALA A 22 -3.25 -3.88 -11.30
N MET A 23 -4.30 -4.46 -10.70
CA MET A 23 -5.22 -3.72 -9.84
C MET A 23 -4.55 -3.19 -8.57
N GLY A 24 -3.80 -4.04 -7.86
CA GLY A 24 -3.16 -3.65 -6.60
C GLY A 24 -2.13 -2.52 -6.78
N ALA A 25 -1.36 -2.55 -7.86
CA ALA A 25 -0.42 -1.47 -8.18
C ALA A 25 -1.15 -0.16 -8.52
N ALA A 26 -2.24 -0.21 -9.27
CA ALA A 26 -3.04 0.97 -9.61
C ALA A 26 -3.69 1.59 -8.37
N LEU A 27 -4.31 0.78 -7.51
CA LEU A 27 -4.91 1.24 -6.25
C LEU A 27 -3.84 1.82 -5.31
N GLY A 28 -2.72 1.12 -5.14
CA GLY A 28 -1.63 1.59 -4.28
C GLY A 28 -1.10 2.95 -4.72
N SER A 29 -0.89 3.15 -6.03
CA SER A 29 -0.46 4.45 -6.58
C SER A 29 -1.50 5.56 -6.35
N ALA A 30 -2.77 5.26 -6.56
CA ALA A 30 -3.87 6.21 -6.37
C ALA A 30 -4.06 6.62 -4.90
N LEU A 31 -3.71 5.75 -3.94
CA LEU A 31 -3.86 6.01 -2.51
C LEU A 31 -2.73 6.86 -1.91
N LYS A 32 -1.57 7.01 -2.58
CA LYS A 32 -0.42 7.77 -2.05
C LYS A 32 -0.75 9.19 -1.55
N PRO A 33 -1.62 9.98 -2.19
CA PRO A 33 -1.99 11.31 -1.68
C PRO A 33 -2.76 11.25 -0.35
N ALA A 34 -3.54 10.19 -0.14
CA ALA A 34 -4.42 10.00 1.01
C ALA A 34 -3.81 9.13 2.12
N ALA A 35 -2.74 8.39 1.85
CA ALA A 35 -2.05 7.52 2.79
C ALA A 35 -0.78 8.18 3.36
N SER A 36 -0.38 7.79 4.57
CA SER A 36 0.94 8.13 5.12
C SER A 36 2.05 7.27 4.50
N ALA A 37 1.72 6.01 4.19
CA ALA A 37 2.56 5.08 3.45
C ALA A 37 1.69 4.05 2.71
N VAL A 38 2.18 3.56 1.58
CA VAL A 38 1.60 2.42 0.87
C VAL A 38 2.69 1.35 0.73
N VAL A 39 2.50 0.21 1.41
CA VAL A 39 3.51 -0.85 1.51
C VAL A 39 3.04 -2.17 0.92
N TRP A 40 3.95 -3.06 0.54
CA TRP A 40 3.63 -4.39 0.01
C TRP A 40 4.65 -5.45 0.45
N ALA A 41 4.22 -6.71 0.56
CA ALA A 41 5.09 -7.83 0.96
C ALA A 41 5.91 -8.34 -0.23
N ALA A 42 7.24 -8.17 -0.16
CA ALA A 42 8.16 -8.45 -1.25
C ALA A 42 8.60 -9.93 -1.34
N ALA A 43 8.68 -10.65 -0.22
CA ALA A 43 9.16 -12.03 -0.21
C ALA A 43 8.36 -12.95 -1.14
N GLY A 44 9.08 -13.78 -1.89
CA GLY A 44 8.50 -14.81 -2.77
C GLY A 44 7.75 -14.27 -3.98
N ARG A 45 7.84 -12.96 -4.29
CA ARG A 45 7.16 -12.37 -5.45
C ARG A 45 8.02 -12.40 -6.71
N SER A 46 7.36 -12.52 -7.85
CA SER A 46 8.01 -12.53 -9.16
C SER A 46 8.63 -11.17 -9.48
N HIS A 47 9.64 -11.18 -10.35
CA HIS A 47 10.24 -9.95 -10.88
C HIS A 47 9.19 -9.02 -11.53
N SER A 48 8.21 -9.59 -12.25
CA SER A 48 7.11 -8.81 -12.85
C SER A 48 6.23 -8.11 -11.81
N THR A 49 6.06 -8.72 -10.63
CA THR A 49 5.31 -8.14 -9.51
C THR A 49 6.11 -7.02 -8.86
N SER A 50 7.40 -7.25 -8.60
CA SER A 50 8.31 -6.22 -8.09
C SER A 50 8.38 -5.01 -9.01
N LYS A 51 8.44 -5.23 -10.34
CA LYS A 51 8.50 -4.13 -11.31
C LYS A 51 7.24 -3.27 -11.31
N ARG A 52 6.05 -3.88 -11.18
CA ARG A 52 4.81 -3.10 -11.06
C ARG A 52 4.77 -2.29 -9.78
N ALA A 53 5.23 -2.86 -8.66
CA ALA A 53 5.29 -2.16 -7.39
C ALA A 53 6.27 -0.96 -7.44
N GLU A 54 7.43 -1.12 -8.09
CA GLU A 54 8.39 -0.04 -8.35
C GLU A 54 7.77 1.07 -9.20
N LEU A 55 7.10 0.72 -10.32
CA LEU A 55 6.43 1.70 -11.19
C LEU A 55 5.27 2.43 -10.49
N ALA A 56 4.61 1.76 -9.54
CA ALA A 56 3.58 2.35 -8.70
C ALA A 56 4.15 3.07 -7.46
N ASP A 57 5.48 3.07 -7.28
CA ASP A 57 6.19 3.70 -6.16
C ASP A 57 5.66 3.21 -4.79
N LEU A 58 5.47 1.88 -4.70
CA LEU A 58 5.06 1.19 -3.47
C LEU A 58 6.29 0.75 -2.67
N VAL A 59 6.22 0.92 -1.35
CA VAL A 59 7.33 0.57 -0.45
C VAL A 59 7.33 -0.93 -0.14
N GLY A 60 8.38 -1.63 -0.56
CA GLY A 60 8.54 -3.05 -0.26
C GLY A 60 8.90 -3.30 1.21
N VAL A 61 8.19 -4.21 1.87
CA VAL A 61 8.53 -4.74 3.19
C VAL A 61 8.83 -6.25 3.10
N PRO A 62 9.58 -6.82 4.07
CA PRO A 62 10.11 -8.17 3.95
C PRO A 62 9.02 -9.23 3.75
N ASP A 63 7.92 -9.16 4.50
CA ASP A 63 6.89 -10.19 4.52
C ASP A 63 5.51 -9.63 4.90
N ILE A 64 4.51 -10.52 4.95
CA ILE A 64 3.12 -10.18 5.30
C ILE A 64 3.00 -9.77 6.77
N ALA A 65 3.82 -10.33 7.68
CA ALA A 65 3.80 -9.94 9.09
C ALA A 65 4.25 -8.48 9.27
N ALA A 66 5.25 -8.04 8.49
CA ALA A 66 5.67 -6.65 8.45
C ALA A 66 4.59 -5.72 7.89
N VAL A 67 3.78 -6.16 6.92
CA VAL A 67 2.59 -5.40 6.47
C VAL A 67 1.58 -5.28 7.61
N ALA A 68 1.20 -6.39 8.23
CA ALA A 68 0.19 -6.39 9.28
C ALA A 68 0.59 -5.59 10.53
N CYS A 69 1.88 -5.51 10.84
CA CYS A 69 2.40 -4.74 11.96
C CYS A 69 2.41 -3.22 11.69
N ARG A 70 2.51 -2.80 10.43
CA ARG A 70 2.77 -1.39 10.04
C ARG A 70 1.56 -0.68 9.46
N CYS A 71 0.50 -1.39 9.12
CA CYS A 71 -0.63 -0.85 8.39
C CYS A 71 -1.89 -0.80 9.24
N ASP A 72 -2.64 0.28 9.08
CA ASP A 72 -3.96 0.43 9.67
C ASP A 72 -5.03 -0.31 8.85
N VAL A 73 -4.77 -0.47 7.53
CA VAL A 73 -5.65 -1.14 6.55
C VAL A 73 -4.79 -1.97 5.60
N ILE A 74 -5.27 -3.14 5.16
CA ILE A 74 -4.57 -4.09 4.28
C ILE A 74 -5.47 -4.52 3.12
#